data_AF-X0U824-F1
#
_entry.id   AF-X0U824-F1
#
_cell.length_a   1.000
_cell.length_b   1.000
_cell.length_c   1.000
_cell.angle_alpha   90.00
_cell.angle_beta   90.00
_cell.angle_gamma   90.00
#
_symmetry.space_group_name_H-M   'P 1'
#
loop_
_entity.id
_entity.type
_entity.pdbx_description
1 polymer ?
#
loop_
_entity_poly.entity_id
_entity_poly.type
_entity_poly.pdbx_seq_one_letter_code
_entity_poly.pdbx_strand_id
1 'polypeptide(L)'
;QDSQGMVTCPSCRSTNVTRVLSPVAIKSRQGEEKPTEVEPDYQKLAKGIMEYIRNNFDDVGVDFSKEALKMHYGVEKKRNIRGSATGEEEETLKDEGIKFFKIPSIKPKDGDD
;
A
#
# COMPACT_ATOMS: atom_id res chain seq x y z
N GLN A 1 -19.27 -3.41 -49.65
CA GLN A 1 -20.75 -3.47 -49.62
C GLN A 1 -21.29 -2.30 -50.43
N ASP A 2 -21.60 -2.57 -51.68
CA ASP A 2 -22.32 -1.67 -52.63
C ASP A 2 -23.41 -2.46 -53.38
N SER A 3 -23.26 -3.78 -53.44
CA SER A 3 -24.05 -4.74 -54.24
C SER A 3 -25.53 -4.94 -53.84
N GLN A 4 -26.12 -4.07 -53.01
CA GLN A 4 -27.51 -4.21 -52.54
C GLN A 4 -28.30 -2.88 -52.59
N GLY A 5 -27.77 -1.79 -53.18
CA GLY A 5 -28.54 -0.56 -53.45
C GLY A 5 -29.07 0.16 -52.19
N MET A 6 -28.49 -0.08 -51.02
CA MET A 6 -28.98 0.43 -49.73
C MET A 6 -28.69 1.92 -49.47
N VAL A 7 -28.04 2.62 -50.40
CA VAL A 7 -27.70 4.04 -50.25
C VAL A 7 -28.13 4.79 -51.51
N THR A 8 -28.98 5.82 -51.34
CA THR A 8 -29.49 6.64 -52.44
C THR A 8 -29.23 8.12 -52.13
N CYS A 9 -28.71 8.87 -53.11
CA CYS A 9 -28.48 10.31 -52.95
C CYS A 9 -29.81 11.08 -52.90
N PRO A 10 -30.11 11.85 -51.84
CA PRO A 10 -31.39 12.56 -51.72
C PRO A 10 -31.55 13.72 -52.72
N SER A 11 -30.45 14.22 -53.29
CA SER A 11 -30.48 15.37 -54.21
C SER A 11 -30.68 14.98 -55.67
N CYS A 12 -30.07 13.88 -56.11
CA CYS A 12 -30.15 13.43 -57.52
C CYS A 12 -30.75 12.03 -57.71
N ARG A 13 -31.13 11.36 -56.62
CA ARG A 13 -31.70 10.00 -56.59
C ARG A 13 -30.83 8.91 -57.22
N SER A 14 -29.54 9.17 -57.39
CA SER A 14 -28.56 8.17 -57.87
C SER A 14 -28.19 7.19 -56.75
N THR A 15 -28.05 5.92 -57.12
CA THR A 15 -27.52 4.83 -56.29
C THR A 15 -26.05 4.54 -56.55
N ASN A 16 -25.40 5.30 -57.44
CA ASN A 16 -23.96 5.19 -57.70
C ASN A 16 -23.17 6.02 -56.67
N VAL A 17 -22.71 5.38 -55.60
CA VAL A 17 -22.01 6.04 -54.48
C VAL A 17 -20.58 5.53 -54.39
N THR A 18 -19.60 6.44 -54.45
CA THR A 18 -18.19 6.09 -54.31
C THR A 18 -17.69 6.50 -52.92
N ARG A 19 -16.89 5.63 -52.27
CA ARG A 19 -16.23 5.98 -51.00
C ARG A 19 -15.04 6.90 -51.27
N VAL A 20 -15.00 8.02 -50.58
CA VAL A 20 -13.83 8.91 -50.51
C VAL A 20 -13.22 8.84 -49.12
N LEU A 21 -11.91 9.03 -49.04
CA LEU A 21 -11.20 9.06 -47.76
C LEU A 21 -11.58 10.33 -46.99
N SER A 22 -11.87 10.18 -45.69
CA SER A 22 -12.07 11.32 -44.80
C SER A 22 -10.73 12.05 -44.60
N PRO A 23 -10.70 13.39 -44.58
CA PRO A 23 -9.47 14.16 -44.38
C PRO A 23 -8.91 14.06 -42.95
N VAL A 24 -9.66 13.47 -42.01
CA VAL A 24 -9.25 13.35 -40.60
C VAL A 24 -8.74 11.94 -40.31
N ALA A 25 -7.47 11.83 -39.95
CA ALA A 25 -6.87 10.59 -39.45
C ALA A 25 -7.10 10.47 -37.93
N ILE A 26 -7.95 9.54 -37.52
CA ILE A 26 -8.17 9.20 -36.12
C ILE A 26 -7.25 8.02 -35.79
N LYS A 27 -6.14 8.27 -35.09
CA LYS A 27 -5.29 7.21 -34.55
C LYS A 27 -5.99 6.64 -33.32
N SER A 28 -6.68 5.51 -33.45
CA SER A 28 -7.13 4.73 -32.30
C SER A 28 -5.87 4.32 -31.51
N ARG A 29 -5.70 4.89 -30.31
CA ARG A 29 -4.75 4.37 -29.33
C ARG A 29 -5.28 3.01 -28.88
N GLN A 30 -4.98 1.97 -29.63
CA GLN A 30 -5.10 0.60 -29.15
C GLN A 30 -3.83 0.31 -28.37
N GLY A 31 -3.87 0.72 -27.12
CA GLY A 31 -2.80 0.60 -26.14
C GLY A 31 -3.45 0.76 -24.79
N GLU A 32 -4.28 -0.22 -24.43
CA GLU A 32 -4.63 -0.42 -23.03
C GLU A 32 -3.36 -0.87 -22.32
N GLU A 33 -2.61 0.10 -21.81
CA GLU A 33 -1.68 -0.14 -20.71
C GLU A 33 -2.56 -0.55 -19.53
N LYS A 34 -2.79 -1.86 -19.39
CA LYS A 34 -3.37 -2.40 -18.16
C LYS A 34 -2.51 -1.85 -17.02
N PRO A 35 -3.09 -1.23 -15.97
CA PRO A 35 -2.33 -0.90 -14.79
C PRO A 35 -1.73 -2.22 -14.30
N THR A 36 -0.41 -2.33 -14.33
CA THR A 36 0.27 -3.44 -13.67
C THR A 36 -0.09 -3.28 -12.20
N GLU A 37 -0.92 -4.19 -11.69
CA GLU A 37 -1.26 -4.25 -10.29
C GLU A 37 0.04 -4.56 -9.56
N VAL A 38 0.70 -3.51 -9.05
CA VAL A 38 1.96 -3.63 -8.34
C VAL A 38 1.59 -4.25 -7.00
N GLU A 39 1.68 -5.57 -6.91
CA GLU A 39 1.45 -6.25 -5.64
C GLU A 39 2.47 -5.71 -4.63
N PRO A 40 2.01 -5.07 -3.53
CA PRO A 40 2.93 -4.42 -2.61
C PRO A 40 3.83 -5.49 -1.98
N ASP A 41 5.14 -5.27 -2.07
CA ASP A 41 6.12 -6.14 -1.44
C ASP A 41 6.08 -5.95 0.08
N TYR A 42 5.20 -6.71 0.74
CA TYR A 42 4.99 -6.67 2.18
C TYR A 42 6.26 -6.98 2.97
N GLN A 43 7.20 -7.74 2.41
CA GLN A 43 8.47 -8.04 3.08
C GLN A 43 9.37 -6.79 3.11
N LYS A 44 9.47 -6.07 1.99
CA LYS A 44 10.19 -4.79 1.95
C LYS A 44 9.54 -3.76 2.88
N LEU A 45 8.22 -3.69 2.89
CA LEU A 45 7.49 -2.78 3.77
C LEU A 45 7.76 -3.10 5.25
N ALA A 46 7.67 -4.38 5.65
CA ALA A 46 7.93 -4.80 7.02
C ALA A 46 9.37 -4.47 7.47
N LYS A 47 10.36 -4.69 6.59
CA LYS A 47 11.76 -4.32 6.85
C LYS A 47 11.92 -2.81 7.05
N GLY A 48 11.29 -2.00 6.19
CA GLY A 48 11.32 -0.54 6.31
C GLY A 48 10.69 -0.03 7.61
N ILE A 49 9.57 -0.61 8.04
CA ILE A 49 8.94 -0.29 9.33
C ILE A 49 9.87 -0.66 10.49
N MET A 50 10.47 -1.84 10.48
CA MET A 50 11.39 -2.26 11.54
C MET A 50 12.64 -1.38 11.63
N GLU A 51 13.17 -0.94 10.49
CA GLU A 51 14.31 -0.02 10.42
C GLU A 51 13.92 1.37 10.94
N TYR A 52 12.76 1.88 10.52
CA TYR A 52 12.23 3.14 11.04
C TYR A 52 12.08 3.10 12.56
N ILE A 53 11.53 2.02 13.11
CA ILE A 53 11.37 1.86 14.56
C ILE A 53 12.74 1.82 15.25
N ARG A 54 13.72 1.09 14.70
CA ARG A 54 15.09 1.06 15.24
C ARG A 54 15.75 2.42 15.27
N ASN A 55 15.51 3.27 14.26
CA ASN A 55 16.18 4.56 14.13
C ASN A 55 15.47 5.70 14.87
N ASN A 56 14.17 5.57 15.17
CA ASN A 56 13.34 6.65 15.74
C ASN A 56 12.86 6.37 17.18
N PHE A 57 13.14 5.19 17.73
CA PHE A 57 12.71 4.80 19.07
C PHE A 57 13.93 4.42 19.92
N ASP A 58 13.97 4.92 21.16
CA ASP A 58 14.99 4.57 22.14
C ASP A 58 14.78 3.13 22.62
N ASP A 59 15.83 2.31 22.54
CA ASP A 59 15.79 0.93 23.03
C ASP A 59 16.07 0.88 24.54
N VAL A 60 15.02 0.63 25.32
CA VAL A 60 15.07 0.53 26.78
C VAL A 60 15.11 -0.93 27.26
N GLY A 61 15.17 -1.90 26.34
CA GLY A 61 15.30 -3.32 26.68
C GLY A 61 14.18 -3.81 27.59
N VAL A 62 14.54 -4.49 28.69
CA VAL A 62 13.59 -5.10 29.64
C VAL A 62 12.86 -4.08 30.53
N ASP A 63 13.32 -2.82 30.58
CA ASP A 63 12.72 -1.80 31.43
C ASP A 63 11.59 -1.03 30.73
N PHE A 64 11.11 -1.51 29.57
CA PHE A 64 10.03 -0.88 28.80
C PHE A 64 8.82 -0.52 29.67
N SER A 65 8.38 -1.45 30.51
CA SER A 65 7.21 -1.31 31.36
C SER A 65 7.39 -0.18 32.39
N LYS A 66 8.57 -0.11 33.02
CA LYS A 66 8.90 0.93 34.00
C LYS A 66 8.98 2.30 33.35
N GLU A 67 9.66 2.41 32.21
CA GLU A 67 9.81 3.67 31.48
C GLU A 67 8.46 4.17 30.96
N ALA A 68 7.61 3.28 30.46
CA ALA A 68 6.26 3.60 30.03
C ALA A 68 5.40 4.17 31.18
N LEU A 69 5.46 3.54 32.36
CA LEU A 69 4.78 4.03 33.56
C LEU A 69 5.31 5.41 33.98
N LYS A 70 6.63 5.60 34.05
CA LYS A 70 7.22 6.90 34.38
C LYS A 70 6.78 8.02 33.43
N MET A 71 6.68 7.74 32.14
CA MET A 71 6.18 8.70 31.15
C MET A 71 4.67 8.95 31.27
N HIS A 72 3.90 7.94 31.68
CA HIS A 72 2.46 8.08 31.95
C HIS A 72 2.21 9.00 33.15
N TYR A 73 2.96 8.79 34.25
CA TYR A 73 2.89 9.59 35.47
C TYR A 73 3.60 10.96 35.38
N GLY A 74 4.32 11.23 34.28
CA GLY A 74 5.02 12.50 34.07
C GLY A 74 6.32 12.65 34.87
N VAL A 75 6.85 11.56 35.42
CA VAL A 75 8.18 11.53 36.07
C VAL A 75 9.29 11.74 35.05
N GLU A 76 9.10 11.21 33.84
CA GLU A 76 10.03 11.38 32.72
C GLU A 76 9.39 12.06 31.51
N LYS A 77 10.24 12.62 30.65
CA LYS A 77 9.80 13.23 29.39
C LYS A 77 9.24 12.15 28.46
N LYS A 78 8.08 12.44 27.86
CA LYS A 78 7.46 11.62 26.83
C LYS A 78 8.39 11.52 25.61
N ARG A 79 8.78 10.30 25.26
CA ARG A 79 9.62 9.98 24.11
C ARG A 79 9.19 8.64 23.51
N ASN A 80 9.64 8.37 22.29
CA ASN A 80 9.41 7.11 21.62
C ASN A 80 10.34 6.04 22.20
N ILE A 81 9.80 5.05 22.90
CA ILE A 81 10.58 3.94 23.47
C ILE A 81 10.19 2.60 22.85
N ARG A 82 11.15 1.70 22.78
CA ARG A 82 11.03 0.31 22.35
C ARG A 82 11.68 -0.58 23.38
N GLY A 83 11.11 -1.75 23.63
CA GLY A 83 11.76 -2.75 24.46
C GLY A 83 10.96 -4.04 24.53
N SER A 84 11.27 -4.83 25.54
CA SER A 84 10.61 -6.09 25.88
C SER A 84 9.88 -5.93 27.21
N ALA A 85 8.72 -6.57 27.34
CA ALA A 85 7.95 -6.64 28.58
C ALA A 85 7.52 -8.11 28.80
N THR A 86 7.35 -8.51 30.06
CA THR A 86 6.76 -9.81 30.41
C THR A 86 5.24 -9.76 30.27
N GLY A 87 4.57 -10.93 30.27
CA GLY A 87 3.11 -10.99 30.16
C GLY A 87 2.38 -10.28 31.32
N GLU A 88 2.92 -10.38 32.53
CA GLU A 88 2.36 -9.72 33.74
C GLU A 88 2.50 -8.19 33.64
N GLU A 89 3.63 -7.73 33.10
CA GLU A 89 3.84 -6.30 32.86
C GLU A 89 2.95 -5.76 31.74
N GLU A 90 2.74 -6.54 30.67
CA GLU A 90 1.80 -6.19 29.60
C GLU A 90 0.36 -5.99 30.13
N GLU A 91 -0.06 -6.79 31.11
CA GLU A 91 -1.36 -6.64 31.78
C GLU A 91 -1.41 -5.36 32.61
N THR A 92 -0.39 -5.13 33.44
CA THR A 92 -0.26 -3.90 34.23
C THR A 92 -0.32 -2.65 33.35
N LEU A 93 0.38 -2.65 32.21
CA LEU A 93 0.35 -1.53 31.26
C LEU A 93 -1.06 -1.28 30.68
N LYS A 94 -1.86 -2.34 30.47
CA LYS A 94 -3.24 -2.20 29.98
C LYS A 94 -4.17 -1.65 31.05
N ASP A 95 -4.06 -2.13 32.29
CA ASP A 95 -4.87 -1.64 33.42
C ASP A 95 -4.61 -0.15 33.69
N GLU A 96 -3.35 0.27 33.56
CA GLU A 96 -2.93 1.67 33.68
C GLU A 96 -3.35 2.52 32.46
N GLY A 97 -3.95 1.91 31.42
CA GLY A 97 -4.40 2.60 30.22
C GLY A 97 -3.28 3.01 29.26
N ILE A 98 -2.10 2.40 29.37
CA ILE A 98 -0.96 2.65 28.51
C ILE A 98 -1.11 1.86 27.20
N LYS A 99 -1.19 2.59 26.08
CA LYS A 99 -1.27 1.99 24.75
C LYS A 99 0.12 1.58 24.26
N PHE A 100 0.27 0.32 23.87
CA PHE A 100 1.50 -0.22 23.28
C PHE A 100 1.18 -1.11 22.07
N PHE A 101 2.20 -1.35 21.25
CA PHE A 101 2.12 -2.24 20.09
C PHE A 101 3.07 -3.43 20.26
N LYS A 102 2.55 -4.64 20.05
CA LYS A 102 3.34 -5.86 20.04
C LYS A 102 3.87 -6.12 18.64
N ILE A 103 5.18 -6.06 18.48
CA ILE A 103 5.84 -6.28 17.19
C ILE A 103 6.35 -7.72 17.16
N PRO A 104 5.95 -8.53 16.17
CA PRO A 104 6.49 -9.87 16.02
C PRO A 104 7.98 -9.78 15.67
N SER A 105 8.83 -10.42 16.48
CA SER A 105 10.22 -10.66 16.11
C SER A 105 10.24 -11.75 15.05
N ILE A 106 10.58 -11.38 13.80
CA ILE A 106 10.91 -12.39 12.79
C ILE A 106 12.25 -12.97 13.22
N LYS A 107 12.23 -14.09 13.95
CA LYS A 107 13.42 -14.92 14.06
C LYS A 107 13.78 -15.34 12.62
N PRO A 108 15.03 -15.20 12.16
CA PRO A 108 15.42 -15.87 10.94
C PRO A 108 15.09 -17.36 11.14
N LYS A 109 14.40 -17.97 10.17
CA LYS A 109 14.30 -19.43 10.16
C LYS A 109 15.73 -19.94 10.01
N ASP A 110 16.30 -20.43 11.10
CA ASP A 110 17.42 -21.35 11.02
C ASP A 110 16.96 -22.51 10.13
N GLY A 111 17.75 -22.79 9.10
CA GLY A 111 17.45 -23.77 8.07
C GLY A 111 17.12 -25.14 8.69
N ASP A 112 16.08 -25.75 8.15
CA ASP A 112 15.88 -27.19 8.17
C ASP A 112 16.85 -27.77 7.13
N ASP A 113 18.05 -28.17 7.59
CA ASP A 113 18.88 -29.29 7.09
C ASP A 113 19.97 -29.63 8.14
#